data_AF-A0A5J6GR56-F1
#
_entry.id   AF-A0A5J6GR56-F1
#
_cell.length_a   1.000
_cell.length_b   1.000
_cell.length_c   1.000
_cell.angle_alpha   90.00
_cell.angle_beta   90.00
_cell.angle_gamma   90.00
#
_symmetry.space_group_name_H-M   'P 1'
#
loop_
_entity.id
_entity.type
_entity.pdbx_description
1 polymer ?
#
loop_
_entity_poly.entity_id
_entity_poly.type
_entity_poly.pdbx_seq_one_letter_code
_entity_poly.pdbx_strand_id
1 'polypeptide(L)'
;MRIRKISALTMTAVALSLALTACNSDDGNDGSSSASSSSSAASTPGSDTAKDPAKGTAKDPANGTAKEKPSGPPAKSDKKCTDQINYAGDTRSNAEINSIGEDTGTCPPVQKSEKPTGTPKEPGKKCTDQINYAGDTRPNAEINSIGEDTGTCPPVKK
;
A
#
# COMPACT_ATOMS: atom_id res chain seq x y z
N MET A 1 10.80 -28.80 37.80
CA MET A 1 11.97 -28.81 36.90
C MET A 1 11.53 -28.26 35.55
N ARG A 2 12.00 -27.07 35.14
CA ARG A 2 11.63 -26.46 33.85
C ARG A 2 12.74 -26.75 32.85
N ILE A 3 12.48 -27.62 31.88
CA ILE A 3 13.45 -27.97 30.83
C ILE A 3 13.21 -27.01 29.66
N ARG A 4 14.14 -26.07 29.45
CA ARG A 4 14.19 -25.21 28.27
C ARG A 4 14.85 -26.02 27.15
N LYS A 5 14.12 -26.33 26.08
CA LYS A 5 14.69 -26.90 24.85
C LYS A 5 14.74 -25.80 23.79
N ILE A 6 15.94 -25.30 23.56
CA ILE A 6 16.26 -24.37 22.49
C ILE A 6 16.62 -25.27 21.30
N SER A 7 15.77 -25.32 20.27
CA SER A 7 16.09 -26.02 19.03
C SER A 7 16.49 -24.97 18.00
N ALA A 8 17.78 -24.93 17.69
CA ALA A 8 18.39 -24.03 16.73
C ALA A 8 18.03 -24.49 15.30
N LEU A 9 17.30 -23.64 14.57
CA LEU A 9 17.05 -23.83 13.15
C LEU A 9 18.18 -23.17 12.36
N THR A 10 18.88 -23.98 11.57
CA THR A 10 20.04 -23.65 10.75
C THR A 10 19.67 -22.75 9.58
N MET A 11 20.39 -21.63 9.42
CA MET A 11 20.34 -20.74 8.25
C MET A 11 21.05 -21.39 7.05
N THR A 12 20.33 -21.63 5.95
CA THR A 12 20.91 -21.95 4.65
C THR A 12 21.06 -20.67 3.83
N ALA A 13 22.29 -20.16 3.76
CA ALA A 13 22.65 -19.09 2.84
C ALA A 13 22.78 -19.67 1.43
N VAL A 14 21.91 -19.25 0.51
CA VAL A 14 22.03 -19.53 -0.93
C VAL A 14 22.64 -18.29 -1.58
N ALA A 15 23.92 -18.37 -1.93
CA ALA A 15 24.59 -17.37 -2.74
C ALA A 15 24.39 -17.73 -4.22
N LEU A 16 23.57 -16.94 -4.93
CA LEU A 16 23.49 -16.99 -6.39
C LEU A 16 24.47 -15.96 -6.95
N SER A 17 25.62 -16.45 -7.40
CA SER A 17 26.60 -15.69 -8.19
C SER A 17 26.05 -15.47 -9.59
N LEU A 18 25.53 -14.26 -9.86
CA LEU A 18 25.29 -13.77 -11.22
C LEU A 18 26.55 -13.02 -11.68
N ALA A 19 27.38 -13.70 -12.46
CA ALA A 19 28.40 -13.06 -13.26
C ALA A 19 27.71 -12.41 -14.47
N LEU A 20 27.64 -11.07 -14.49
CA LEU A 20 27.32 -10.32 -15.69
C LEU A 20 28.60 -9.69 -16.24
N THR A 21 28.97 -10.22 -17.41
CA THR A 21 29.96 -9.74 -18.37
C THR A 21 30.03 -8.22 -18.47
N ALA A 22 31.26 -7.72 -18.35
CA ALA A 22 31.66 -6.37 -18.74
C ALA A 22 31.30 -6.10 -20.21
N CYS A 23 30.54 -5.02 -20.46
CA CYS A 23 30.55 -4.35 -21.75
C CYS A 23 31.46 -3.12 -21.60
N ASN A 24 32.48 -3.11 -22.44
CA ASN A 24 33.61 -2.22 -22.51
C ASN A 24 33.23 -0.72 -22.50
N SER A 25 33.65 0.01 -21.47
CA SER A 25 33.83 1.47 -21.53
C SER A 25 35.32 1.74 -21.38
N ASP A 26 35.93 2.06 -22.52
CA ASP A 26 37.30 2.53 -22.67
C ASP A 26 37.43 3.89 -21.96
N ASP A 27 38.25 3.96 -20.90
CA ASP A 27 39.11 5.11 -20.62
C ASP A 27 40.08 4.71 -19.49
N GLY A 28 41.37 4.86 -19.78
CA GLY A 28 42.43 4.19 -19.04
C GLY A 28 42.95 4.90 -17.79
N ASN A 29 43.99 4.26 -17.26
CA ASN A 29 45.06 4.79 -16.40
C ASN A 29 44.95 4.57 -14.88
N ASP A 30 45.59 3.47 -14.47
CA ASP A 30 46.51 3.28 -13.33
C ASP A 30 46.32 4.01 -12.00
N GLY A 31 46.45 3.24 -10.90
CA GLY A 31 47.03 3.77 -9.66
C GLY A 31 46.57 3.11 -8.36
N SER A 32 47.39 2.21 -7.83
CA SER A 32 47.27 1.54 -6.53
C SER A 32 47.10 2.44 -5.29
N SER A 33 46.57 1.80 -4.24
CA SER A 33 46.93 1.92 -2.81
C SER A 33 45.97 2.70 -1.90
N SER A 34 45.41 1.93 -0.96
CA SER A 34 45.38 2.15 0.50
C SER A 34 45.02 3.52 1.10
N ALA A 35 44.17 3.41 2.13
CA ALA A 35 44.19 4.11 3.41
C ALA A 35 43.03 5.05 3.72
N SER A 36 42.65 4.91 4.99
CA SER A 36 41.72 5.60 5.87
C SER A 36 41.61 7.13 5.77
N SER A 37 40.68 7.62 6.59
CA SER A 37 40.57 8.95 7.23
C SER A 37 39.77 10.05 6.52
N SER A 38 38.59 10.30 7.10
CA SER A 38 38.11 11.56 7.68
C SER A 38 38.23 12.92 6.94
N SER A 39 37.15 13.67 7.16
CA SER A 39 37.02 15.13 7.30
C SER A 39 36.97 16.03 6.05
N SER A 40 35.77 16.61 5.89
CA SER A 40 35.48 18.05 5.78
C SER A 40 36.33 18.92 4.86
N ALA A 41 35.71 19.48 3.83
CA ALA A 41 35.90 20.90 3.49
C ALA A 41 34.74 21.41 2.62
N ALA A 42 34.19 22.54 3.05
CA ALA A 42 33.27 23.38 2.32
C ALA A 42 33.96 24.04 1.11
N SER A 43 33.18 24.45 0.11
CA SER A 43 33.24 25.80 -0.53
C SER A 43 32.15 25.93 -1.61
N THR A 44 31.17 26.80 -1.34
CA THR A 44 30.45 27.66 -2.30
C THR A 44 31.46 28.62 -2.99
N PRO A 45 31.13 29.48 -4.00
CA PRO A 45 29.82 29.94 -4.47
C PRO A 45 29.67 30.08 -6.01
N GLY A 46 28.45 30.36 -6.47
CA GLY A 46 28.14 30.71 -7.86
C GLY A 46 26.79 31.40 -7.96
N SER A 47 26.76 32.66 -7.54
CA SER A 47 25.79 33.73 -7.84
C SER A 47 25.60 33.85 -9.38
N ASP A 48 24.50 34.27 -10.00
CA ASP A 48 23.54 35.32 -9.68
C ASP A 48 22.26 35.15 -10.53
N THR A 49 21.11 35.23 -9.86
CA THR A 49 20.04 36.21 -10.12
C THR A 49 19.41 36.36 -11.52
N ALA A 50 18.15 35.92 -11.69
CA ALA A 50 17.04 36.77 -12.20
C ALA A 50 15.64 36.10 -12.13
N LYS A 51 14.84 36.55 -11.16
CA LYS A 51 13.40 36.91 -11.22
C LYS A 51 12.37 35.95 -11.87
N ASP A 52 11.55 35.35 -10.99
CA ASP A 52 10.10 35.01 -11.14
C ASP A 52 9.27 36.23 -11.64
N PRO A 53 7.96 36.15 -11.98
CA PRO A 53 7.04 34.99 -12.03
C PRO A 53 6.14 34.94 -13.29
N ALA A 54 5.76 33.76 -13.81
CA ALA A 54 4.53 33.66 -14.62
C ALA A 54 4.00 32.23 -14.83
N LYS A 55 2.89 31.96 -14.12
CA LYS A 55 1.63 31.48 -14.69
C LYS A 55 1.61 30.04 -15.20
N GLY A 56 1.09 29.19 -14.31
CA GLY A 56 0.59 27.86 -14.66
C GLY A 56 -0.32 27.89 -15.87
N THR A 57 0.00 27.03 -16.82
CA THR A 57 -0.93 26.56 -17.84
C THR A 57 -1.28 25.13 -17.48
N ALA A 58 -2.42 24.96 -16.81
CA ALA A 58 -3.15 23.71 -16.83
C ALA A 58 -3.36 23.33 -18.31
N LYS A 59 -2.68 22.29 -18.77
CA LYS A 59 -3.01 21.62 -20.03
C LYS A 59 -4.11 20.63 -19.68
N ASP A 60 -5.34 21.00 -20.01
CA ASP A 60 -6.37 20.04 -20.36
C ASP A 60 -5.83 19.08 -21.44
N PRO A 61 -6.08 17.78 -21.30
CA PRO A 61 -6.54 16.98 -22.41
C PRO A 61 -7.97 16.57 -22.12
N ALA A 62 -8.91 17.33 -22.65
CA ALA A 62 -10.23 16.81 -22.94
C ALA A 62 -10.07 15.64 -23.94
N ASN A 63 -10.16 14.42 -23.45
CA ASN A 63 -10.64 13.31 -24.26
C ASN A 63 -11.58 12.43 -23.42
N GLY A 64 -12.82 12.39 -23.86
CA GLY A 64 -13.95 11.89 -23.12
C GLY A 64 -13.95 10.38 -22.98
N THR A 65 -14.13 9.93 -21.74
CA THR A 65 -15.13 8.92 -21.42
C THR A 65 -15.84 9.49 -20.21
N ALA A 66 -17.18 9.55 -20.24
CA ALA A 66 -17.98 10.16 -19.17
C ALA A 66 -17.73 9.42 -17.85
N LYS A 67 -16.69 9.85 -17.11
CA LYS A 67 -16.35 9.37 -15.79
C LYS A 67 -16.94 10.38 -14.82
N GLU A 68 -17.77 9.85 -13.93
CA GLU A 68 -18.52 10.58 -12.91
C GLU A 68 -17.69 11.73 -12.32
N LYS A 69 -18.35 12.89 -12.14
CA LYS A 69 -17.77 14.05 -11.47
C LYS A 69 -17.06 13.58 -10.18
N PRO A 70 -15.76 13.82 -10.01
CA PRO A 70 -15.05 13.35 -8.83
C PRO A 70 -15.65 14.02 -7.60
N SER A 71 -16.21 13.20 -6.70
CA SER A 71 -16.99 13.65 -5.54
C SER A 71 -16.14 13.89 -4.29
N GLY A 72 -14.81 14.00 -4.44
CA GLY A 72 -13.88 14.21 -3.35
C GLY A 72 -13.27 15.63 -3.32
N PRO A 73 -12.48 15.95 -2.29
CA PRO A 73 -11.81 17.24 -2.22
C PRO A 73 -10.73 17.35 -3.29
N PRO A 74 -10.43 18.57 -3.78
CA PRO A 74 -9.39 18.78 -4.77
C PRO A 74 -8.04 18.28 -4.25
N ALA A 75 -7.27 17.63 -5.11
CA ALA A 75 -5.90 17.27 -4.79
C ALA A 75 -5.07 18.56 -4.75
N LYS A 76 -4.46 18.87 -3.59
CA LYS A 76 -3.50 19.97 -3.51
C LYS A 76 -2.30 19.67 -4.40
N SER A 77 -1.88 20.66 -5.18
CA SER A 77 -0.62 20.62 -5.93
C SER A 77 0.52 20.21 -5.00
N ASP A 78 1.36 19.28 -5.46
CA ASP A 78 2.53 18.75 -4.74
C ASP A 78 2.24 17.85 -3.53
N LYS A 79 0.99 17.45 -3.27
CA LYS A 79 0.65 16.48 -2.20
C LYS A 79 -0.09 15.27 -2.73
N LYS A 80 0.33 14.09 -2.27
CA LYS A 80 -0.37 12.83 -2.53
C LYS A 80 -1.70 12.83 -1.77
N CYS A 81 -2.69 12.11 -2.28
CA CYS A 81 -4.00 12.04 -1.65
C CYS A 81 -3.94 11.40 -0.26
N THR A 82 -3.10 10.38 -0.11
CA THR A 82 -2.87 9.70 1.18
C THR A 82 -2.27 10.59 2.26
N ASP A 83 -1.69 11.74 1.89
CA ASP A 83 -1.17 12.74 2.83
C ASP A 83 -2.25 13.77 3.23
N GLN A 84 -3.37 13.80 2.50
CA GLN A 84 -4.45 14.77 2.67
C GLN A 84 -5.68 14.17 3.37
N ILE A 85 -5.95 12.90 3.11
CA ILE A 85 -7.12 12.17 3.63
C ILE A 85 -6.65 10.87 4.27
N ASN A 86 -7.26 10.50 5.38
CA ASN A 86 -7.02 9.21 6.01
C ASN A 86 -7.79 8.09 5.27
N TYR A 87 -7.06 7.31 4.47
CA TYR A 87 -7.58 6.13 3.75
C TYR A 87 -7.47 4.82 4.55
N ALA A 88 -7.35 4.87 5.88
CA ALA A 88 -7.32 3.66 6.69
C ALA A 88 -8.58 2.80 6.46
N GLY A 89 -8.35 1.53 6.09
CA GLY A 89 -9.40 0.57 5.77
C GLY A 89 -9.97 0.69 4.35
N ASP A 90 -9.42 1.55 3.49
CA ASP A 90 -9.70 1.52 2.05
C ASP A 90 -9.17 0.21 1.46
N THR A 91 -9.95 -0.41 0.58
CA THR A 91 -9.57 -1.66 -0.11
C THR A 91 -8.48 -1.45 -1.15
N ARG A 92 -8.40 -0.25 -1.71
CA ARG A 92 -7.44 0.09 -2.77
C ARG A 92 -6.10 0.44 -2.15
N SER A 93 -5.04 0.18 -2.93
CA SER A 93 -3.68 0.53 -2.50
C SER A 93 -3.47 2.04 -2.46
N ASN A 94 -2.57 2.50 -1.59
CA ASN A 94 -2.14 3.90 -1.54
C ASN A 94 -1.63 4.40 -2.90
N ALA A 95 -0.97 3.54 -3.68
CA ALA A 95 -0.47 3.87 -5.01
C ALA A 95 -1.63 4.17 -5.96
N GLU A 96 -2.63 3.30 -6.02
CA GLU A 96 -3.82 3.47 -6.85
C GLU A 96 -4.60 4.75 -6.50
N ILE A 97 -4.81 4.99 -5.20
CA ILE A 97 -5.50 6.19 -4.70
C ILE A 97 -4.76 7.47 -5.15
N ASN A 98 -3.43 7.46 -5.08
CA ASN A 98 -2.61 8.59 -5.47
C ASN A 98 -2.60 8.79 -6.99
N SER A 99 -2.59 7.71 -7.78
CA SER A 99 -2.72 7.79 -9.24
C SER A 99 -4.07 8.39 -9.65
N ILE A 100 -5.17 7.97 -9.01
CA ILE A 100 -6.49 8.59 -9.27
C ILE A 100 -6.48 10.09 -8.95
N GLY A 101 -5.84 10.48 -7.86
CA GLY A 101 -5.70 11.88 -7.46
C GLY A 101 -4.89 12.72 -8.45
N GLU A 102 -3.81 12.15 -8.98
CA GLU A 102 -2.96 12.77 -9.98
C GLU A 102 -3.68 12.89 -11.33
N ASP A 103 -4.37 11.84 -11.75
CA ASP A 103 -5.09 11.77 -13.03
C ASP A 103 -6.33 12.68 -13.06
N THR A 104 -7.04 12.78 -11.94
CA THR A 104 -8.33 13.52 -11.88
C THR A 104 -8.22 14.90 -11.23
N GLY A 105 -7.04 15.25 -10.69
CA GLY A 105 -6.85 16.46 -9.89
C GLY A 105 -7.69 16.50 -8.60
N THR A 106 -8.33 15.39 -8.23
CA THR A 106 -9.26 15.29 -7.09
C THR A 106 -9.02 13.98 -6.34
N CYS A 107 -8.92 14.05 -5.01
CA CYS A 107 -8.72 12.84 -4.22
C CYS A 107 -10.00 12.01 -4.18
N PRO A 108 -9.96 10.70 -4.48
CA PRO A 108 -11.16 9.88 -4.48
C PRO A 108 -11.77 9.77 -3.08
N PRO A 109 -13.08 9.50 -2.97
CA PRO A 109 -13.67 9.15 -1.67
C PRO A 109 -13.05 7.85 -1.14
N VAL A 110 -13.03 7.70 0.19
CA VAL A 110 -12.55 6.48 0.86
C VAL A 110 -13.55 5.35 0.62
N GLN A 111 -13.07 4.23 0.06
CA GLN A 111 -13.83 3.01 -0.19
C GLN A 111 -13.48 1.96 0.87
N LYS A 112 -14.13 2.07 2.02
CA LYS A 112 -13.95 1.09 3.09
C LYS A 112 -14.61 -0.22 2.68
N SER A 113 -13.94 -1.34 2.92
CA SER A 113 -14.65 -2.63 3.00
C SER A 113 -15.77 -2.47 4.02
N GLU A 114 -16.96 -2.94 3.69
CA GLU A 114 -17.98 -3.10 4.72
C GLU A 114 -17.36 -3.93 5.85
N LYS A 115 -17.38 -3.37 7.06
CA LYS A 115 -16.96 -4.12 8.24
C LYS A 115 -17.78 -5.40 8.25
N PRO A 116 -17.18 -6.60 8.35
CA PRO A 116 -17.95 -7.83 8.36
C PRO A 116 -19.03 -7.71 9.44
N THR A 117 -20.27 -7.70 8.98
CA THR A 117 -21.44 -7.61 9.85
C THR A 117 -21.69 -8.97 10.46
N GLY A 118 -21.92 -9.03 11.77
CA GLY A 118 -22.14 -10.28 12.47
C GLY A 118 -21.13 -10.55 13.57
N THR A 119 -21.20 -11.76 14.13
CA THR A 119 -20.38 -12.17 15.27
C THR A 119 -19.19 -12.97 14.78
N PRO A 120 -17.94 -12.73 15.24
CA PRO A 120 -16.79 -13.54 14.84
C PRO A 120 -17.03 -15.03 15.09
N LYS A 121 -16.73 -15.86 14.08
CA LYS A 121 -16.92 -17.31 14.20
C LYS A 121 -15.84 -17.89 15.10
N GLU A 122 -16.25 -18.66 16.09
CA GLU A 122 -15.32 -19.42 16.92
C GLU A 122 -14.59 -20.51 16.09
N PRO A 123 -13.26 -20.68 16.23
CA PRO A 123 -12.53 -21.75 15.57
C PRO A 123 -13.14 -23.12 15.89
N GLY A 124 -13.37 -23.93 14.84
CA GLY A 124 -13.93 -25.28 14.99
C GLY A 124 -15.43 -25.35 15.30
N LYS A 125 -16.13 -24.21 15.42
CA LYS A 125 -17.59 -24.19 15.58
C LYS A 125 -18.32 -23.75 14.32
N LYS A 126 -19.54 -24.28 14.16
CA LYS A 126 -20.52 -23.80 13.18
C LYS A 126 -21.21 -22.56 13.73
N CYS A 127 -21.67 -21.67 12.85
CA CYS A 127 -22.40 -20.49 13.26
C CYS A 127 -23.71 -20.83 13.94
N THR A 128 -24.40 -21.86 13.46
CA THR A 128 -25.65 -22.35 14.07
C THR A 128 -25.47 -22.97 15.46
N ASP A 129 -24.23 -23.32 15.84
CA ASP A 129 -23.90 -23.78 17.19
C ASP A 129 -23.55 -22.62 18.14
N GLN A 130 -23.27 -21.44 17.58
CA GLN A 130 -22.81 -20.27 18.31
C GLN A 130 -23.92 -19.22 18.49
N ILE A 131 -24.85 -19.14 17.53
CA ILE A 131 -25.96 -18.17 17.51
C ILE A 131 -27.27 -18.91 17.21
N ASN A 132 -28.34 -18.50 17.89
CA ASN A 132 -29.67 -18.99 17.61
C ASN A 132 -30.29 -18.30 16.38
N TYR A 133 -30.38 -19.04 15.27
CA TYR A 133 -31.01 -18.59 14.02
C TYR A 133 -32.48 -19.00 13.88
N ALA A 134 -33.19 -19.25 14.98
CA ALA A 134 -34.62 -19.55 14.93
C ALA A 134 -35.40 -18.42 14.22
N GLY A 135 -36.12 -18.77 13.16
CA GLY A 135 -36.85 -17.83 12.32
C GLY A 135 -36.01 -17.17 11.23
N ASP A 136 -34.73 -17.53 11.07
CA ASP A 136 -33.97 -17.14 9.87
C ASP A 136 -34.48 -17.93 8.66
N THR A 137 -34.72 -17.23 7.56
CA THR A 137 -35.22 -17.84 6.32
C THR A 137 -34.15 -18.63 5.58
N ARG A 138 -32.86 -18.35 5.82
CA ARG A 138 -31.75 -19.06 5.18
C ARG A 138 -31.53 -20.42 5.85
N PRO A 139 -31.15 -21.45 5.08
CA PRO A 139 -30.83 -22.74 5.66
C PRO A 139 -29.56 -22.68 6.49
N ASN A 140 -29.50 -23.51 7.54
CA ASN A 140 -28.33 -23.65 8.43
C ASN A 140 -27.02 -23.90 7.66
N ALA A 141 -27.08 -24.65 6.56
CA ALA A 141 -25.91 -24.91 5.72
C ALA A 141 -25.35 -23.62 5.11
N GLU A 142 -26.21 -22.76 4.54
CA GLU A 142 -25.81 -21.47 3.98
C GLU A 142 -25.23 -20.55 5.06
N ILE A 143 -25.89 -20.45 6.22
CA ILE A 143 -25.41 -19.66 7.36
C ILE A 143 -24.01 -20.10 7.79
N ASN A 144 -23.80 -21.42 7.87
CA ASN A 144 -22.51 -21.98 8.24
C ASN A 144 -21.45 -21.75 7.17
N SER A 145 -21.79 -21.89 5.88
CA SER A 145 -20.89 -21.59 4.77
C SER A 145 -20.44 -20.12 4.79
N ILE A 146 -21.36 -19.18 4.95
CA ILE A 146 -21.01 -17.75 5.11
C ILE A 146 -20.03 -17.55 6.27
N GLY A 147 -20.25 -18.25 7.39
CA GLY A 147 -19.35 -18.23 8.54
C GLY A 147 -17.96 -18.79 8.27
N GLU A 148 -17.84 -19.89 7.51
CA GLU A 148 -16.54 -20.44 7.10
C GLU A 148 -15.82 -19.48 6.13
N ASP A 149 -16.54 -18.93 5.16
CA ASP A 149 -15.96 -18.10 4.09
C ASP A 149 -15.51 -16.72 4.59
N THR A 150 -16.29 -16.13 5.49
CA THR A 150 -16.04 -14.76 5.98
C THR A 150 -15.35 -14.72 7.34
N GLY A 151 -15.24 -15.87 8.03
CA GLY A 151 -14.80 -15.93 9.43
C GLY A 151 -15.78 -15.26 10.41
N THR A 152 -16.97 -14.87 9.97
CA THR A 152 -17.97 -14.14 10.76
C THR A 152 -19.35 -14.78 10.56
N CYS A 153 -20.02 -15.11 11.65
CA CYS A 153 -21.39 -15.59 11.63
C CYS A 153 -22.36 -14.46 11.28
N PRO A 154 -23.18 -14.61 10.23
CA PRO A 154 -24.01 -13.52 9.74
C PRO A 154 -25.09 -13.12 10.76
N PRO A 155 -25.60 -11.89 10.72
CA PRO A 155 -26.76 -11.51 11.51
C PRO A 155 -27.98 -12.38 11.18
N VAL A 156 -28.86 -12.59 12.16
CA VAL A 156 -30.15 -13.28 11.97
C VAL A 156 -31.09 -12.42 11.13
N LYS A 157 -31.65 -12.99 10.06
CA LYS A 157 -32.61 -12.33 9.14
C LYS A 157 -34.01 -12.91 9.33
N LYS A 158 -34.93 -12.13 9.91
CA LYS A 158 -36.33 -12.52 10.09
C LYS A 158 -37.18 -12.23 8.85
#